data_AF-A0A1X6P2P8-F1
#
_entry.id   AF-A0A1X6P2P8-F1
#
_cell.length_a   1.000
_cell.length_b   1.000
_cell.length_c   1.000
_cell.angle_alpha   90.00
_cell.angle_beta   90.00
_cell.angle_gamma   90.00
#
_symmetry.space_group_name_H-M   'P 1'
#
loop_
_entity.id
_entity.type
_entity.pdbx_description
1 polymer ?
#
loop_
_entity_poly.entity_id
_entity_poly.type
_entity_poly.pdbx_seq_one_letter_code
_entity_poly.pdbx_strand_id
1 'polypeptide(L)'
;MVVDVGANRGQSVEEWADLFPGGHLLLLEGNPSTADVLDGVVATRRQRLAAAAAEAAVGAGPEAAGGPAAAATIQVVRALVGNATRRVKFRSSVGGRSSELSGIFPDSTPESDTDKFAYTTIPMDTLDNVLRRATQTLPPALRVPPVAGTPRRRTYPVDLLKVDTEGWDVVALSGAPATLAATRMVLWECHIKMAVASGPRTTHAQAAALLDAFGFESYKLGRDALLRFDGDWYDRRLDVGPYMGWHNCLAVRRDEPLRRRLLSKLNGIQACAAPWGLTASV
;
A
#
# COMPACT_ATOMS: atom_id res chain seq x y z
N MET A 1 -7.36 -11.09 -0.17
CA MET A 1 -6.68 -10.45 0.99
C MET A 1 -6.28 -9.03 0.63
N VAL A 2 -6.30 -8.11 1.60
CA VAL A 2 -5.72 -6.76 1.46
C VAL A 2 -4.43 -6.70 2.26
N VAL A 3 -3.38 -6.15 1.66
CA VAL A 3 -2.10 -5.87 2.32
C VAL A 3 -1.89 -4.36 2.30
N ASP A 4 -1.80 -3.74 3.46
CA ASP A 4 -1.58 -2.29 3.62
C ASP A 4 -0.20 -2.06 4.24
N VAL A 5 0.77 -1.68 3.40
CA VAL A 5 2.13 -1.33 3.81
C VAL A 5 2.21 0.15 4.14
N GLY A 6 2.74 0.46 5.33
CA GLY A 6 2.64 1.78 5.93
C GLY A 6 1.21 2.08 6.30
N ALA A 7 0.60 1.15 7.05
CA ALA A 7 -0.75 1.30 7.55
C ALA A 7 -0.91 2.49 8.50
N ASN A 8 0.20 3.12 8.91
CA ASN A 8 0.25 4.34 9.70
C ASN A 8 -0.61 4.16 10.95
N ARG A 9 -1.48 5.13 11.25
CA ARG A 9 -2.38 5.08 12.41
C ARG A 9 -3.71 4.38 12.11
N GLY A 10 -3.80 3.67 10.98
CA GLY A 10 -4.98 2.90 10.59
C GLY A 10 -6.08 3.73 9.92
N GLN A 11 -5.74 4.84 9.27
CA GLN A 11 -6.70 5.75 8.64
C GLN A 11 -7.61 5.05 7.63
N SER A 12 -7.10 4.05 6.91
CA SER A 12 -7.85 3.31 5.88
C SER A 12 -8.49 2.01 6.38
N VAL A 13 -8.41 1.70 7.68
CA VAL A 13 -8.83 0.39 8.22
C VAL A 13 -10.32 0.12 8.00
N GLU A 14 -11.18 1.09 8.31
CA GLU A 14 -12.62 0.90 8.14
C GLU A 14 -13.00 0.88 6.66
N GLU A 15 -12.39 1.74 5.83
CA GLU A 15 -12.61 1.75 4.37
C GLU A 15 -12.26 0.39 3.75
N TRP A 16 -11.11 -0.20 4.11
CA TRP A 16 -10.73 -1.53 3.64
C TRP A 16 -11.66 -2.62 4.16
N ALA A 17 -12.10 -2.54 5.42
CA ALA A 17 -13.01 -3.53 5.97
C ALA A 17 -14.40 -3.49 5.29
N ASP A 18 -14.87 -2.30 4.91
CA ASP A 18 -16.14 -2.10 4.23
C ASP A 18 -16.09 -2.51 2.74
N LEU A 19 -14.96 -2.25 2.07
CA LEU A 19 -14.75 -2.64 0.67
C LEU A 19 -14.50 -4.15 0.53
N PHE A 20 -13.97 -4.80 1.56
CA PHE A 20 -13.63 -6.22 1.57
C PHE A 20 -14.30 -6.96 2.75
N PRO A 21 -15.65 -6.99 2.81
CA PRO A 21 -16.36 -7.69 3.87
C PRO A 21 -16.02 -9.18 3.84
N GLY A 22 -15.79 -9.77 5.00
CA GLY A 22 -15.34 -11.16 5.18
C GLY A 22 -13.89 -11.41 4.73
N GLY A 23 -13.19 -10.37 4.28
CA GLY A 23 -11.80 -10.43 3.85
C GLY A 23 -10.80 -10.60 5.00
N HIS A 24 -9.53 -10.70 4.62
CA HIS A 24 -8.40 -10.66 5.54
C HIS A 24 -7.53 -9.45 5.22
N LEU A 25 -7.26 -8.61 6.22
CA LEU A 25 -6.46 -7.40 6.12
C LEU A 25 -5.16 -7.61 6.91
N LEU A 26 -4.03 -7.46 6.22
CA LEU A 26 -2.70 -7.41 6.82
C LEU A 26 -2.22 -5.96 6.83
N LEU A 27 -2.10 -5.38 8.02
CA LEU A 27 -1.70 -3.99 8.21
C LEU A 27 -0.24 -3.95 8.68
N LEU A 28 0.67 -3.47 7.85
CA LEU A 28 2.11 -3.46 8.10
C LEU A 28 2.55 -2.05 8.51
N GLU A 29 3.16 -1.92 9.68
CA GLU A 29 3.71 -0.66 10.18
C GLU A 29 5.11 -0.87 10.77
N GLY A 30 6.08 -0.09 10.30
CA GLY A 30 7.50 -0.21 10.66
C GLY A 30 7.93 0.71 11.80
N ASN A 31 7.26 1.84 11.98
CA ASN A 31 7.51 2.79 13.05
C ASN A 31 6.89 2.27 14.37
N PRO A 32 7.69 1.93 15.40
CA PRO A 32 7.18 1.29 16.61
C PRO A 32 6.05 2.07 17.31
N SER A 33 6.20 3.39 17.45
CA SER A 33 5.19 4.21 18.12
C SER A 33 3.89 4.33 17.32
N THR A 34 3.98 4.29 15.99
CA THR A 34 2.81 4.32 15.10
C THR A 34 2.13 2.96 15.08
N ALA A 35 2.90 1.87 15.12
CA ALA A 35 2.38 0.51 15.25
C ALA A 35 1.62 0.30 16.58
N ASP A 36 2.07 0.91 17.68
CA ASP A 36 1.35 0.87 18.96
C ASP A 36 -0.03 1.53 18.85
N VAL A 37 -0.11 2.68 18.15
CA VAL A 37 -1.39 3.36 17.89
C VAL A 37 -2.29 2.49 17.00
N LEU A 38 -1.73 1.89 15.95
CA LEU A 38 -2.45 0.99 15.04
C LEU A 38 -3.03 -0.22 15.78
N ASP A 39 -2.27 -0.85 16.68
CA ASP A 39 -2.76 -1.94 17.52
C ASP A 39 -3.94 -1.50 18.39
N GLY A 40 -3.87 -0.29 18.96
CA GLY A 40 -4.98 0.31 19.70
C GLY A 40 -6.24 0.48 18.85
N VAL A 41 -6.12 1.02 17.64
CA VAL A 41 -7.23 1.18 16.68
C VAL A 41 -7.87 -0.16 16.36
N VAL A 42 -7.07 -1.18 16.05
CA VAL A 42 -7.56 -2.52 15.73
C VAL A 42 -8.21 -3.19 16.96
N ALA A 43 -7.67 -2.99 18.16
CA ALA A 43 -8.24 -3.51 19.40
C ALA A 43 -9.62 -2.88 19.70
N THR A 44 -9.74 -1.56 19.61
CA THR A 44 -11.02 -0.84 19.77
C THR A 44 -12.05 -1.31 18.76
N ARG A 45 -11.65 -1.50 17.49
CA ARG A 45 -12.55 -2.05 16.46
C ARG A 45 -13.04 -3.45 16.81
N ARG A 46 -12.17 -4.34 17.26
CA ARG A 46 -12.55 -5.70 17.69
C ARG A 46 -13.53 -5.68 18.85
N GLN A 47 -13.33 -4.80 19.83
CA GLN A 47 -14.25 -4.62 20.96
C GLN A 47 -15.62 -4.14 20.49
N ARG A 48 -15.68 -3.14 19.60
CA ARG A 48 -16.92 -2.63 19.00
C ARG A 48 -17.70 -3.74 18.29
N LEU A 49 -17.02 -4.55 17.47
CA LEU A 49 -17.65 -5.65 16.75
C LEU A 49 -18.14 -6.77 17.68
N ALA A 50 -17.38 -7.09 18.72
CA ALA A 50 -17.79 -8.08 19.72
C ALA A 50 -19.04 -7.62 20.50
N ALA A 51 -19.11 -6.33 20.87
CA ALA A 51 -20.29 -5.75 21.50
C ALA A 51 -21.51 -5.80 20.58
N ALA A 52 -21.37 -5.39 19.32
CA ALA A 52 -22.46 -5.45 18.34
C ALA A 52 -22.95 -6.88 18.08
N ALA A 53 -22.06 -7.86 18.04
CA ALA A 53 -22.42 -9.27 17.91
C ALA A 53 -23.17 -9.80 19.14
N ALA A 54 -22.77 -9.39 20.35
CA ALA A 54 -23.47 -9.74 21.58
C ALA A 54 -24.88 -9.13 21.64
N GLU A 55 -25.04 -7.87 21.24
CA GLU A 55 -26.35 -7.20 21.16
C GLU A 55 -27.27 -7.89 20.14
N ALA A 56 -26.75 -8.22 18.95
CA ALA A 56 -27.50 -8.93 17.93
C ALA A 56 -27.97 -10.32 18.40
N ALA A 57 -27.15 -11.02 19.18
CA ALA A 57 -27.51 -12.32 19.74
C ALA A 57 -28.64 -12.26 20.78
N VAL A 58 -28.79 -11.14 21.49
CA VAL A 58 -29.88 -10.91 22.46
C VAL A 58 -31.20 -10.58 21.75
N GLY A 59 -31.15 -9.97 20.56
CA GLY A 59 -32.32 -9.57 19.78
C GLY A 59 -32.79 -10.54 18.70
N ALA A 60 -32.02 -11.59 18.39
CA ALA A 60 -32.33 -12.51 17.29
C ALA A 60 -33.36 -13.58 17.69
N GLY A 61 -34.60 -13.42 17.22
CA GLY A 61 -35.56 -14.52 17.12
C GLY A 61 -35.17 -15.53 16.01
N PRO A 62 -35.75 -16.75 16.01
CA PRO A 62 -35.26 -17.89 15.21
C PRO A 62 -35.33 -17.76 13.67
N GLU A 63 -35.86 -16.67 13.11
CA GLU A 63 -36.17 -16.57 11.66
C GLU A 63 -35.44 -15.46 10.88
N ALA A 64 -34.37 -14.86 11.40
CA ALA A 64 -33.58 -13.89 10.63
C ALA A 64 -32.65 -14.58 9.61
N ALA A 65 -33.21 -15.07 8.50
CA ALA A 65 -32.49 -15.60 7.35
C ALA A 65 -31.85 -14.46 6.54
N GLY A 66 -30.70 -13.99 7.03
CA GLY A 66 -29.92 -12.91 6.43
C GLY A 66 -28.92 -12.36 7.44
N GLY A 67 -28.02 -13.22 7.93
CA GLY A 67 -26.99 -12.81 8.88
C GLY A 67 -26.16 -11.64 8.31
N PRO A 68 -25.67 -10.71 9.16
CA PRO A 68 -24.85 -9.60 8.70
C PRO A 68 -23.64 -10.13 7.93
N ALA A 69 -23.21 -9.37 6.91
CA ALA A 69 -22.00 -9.69 6.17
C ALA A 69 -20.85 -9.93 7.16
N ALA A 70 -20.10 -11.03 6.98
CA ALA A 70 -19.04 -11.40 7.90
C ALA A 70 -18.05 -10.23 8.03
N ALA A 71 -17.68 -9.86 9.26
CA ALA A 71 -16.71 -8.79 9.46
C ALA A 71 -15.34 -9.23 8.92
N ALA A 72 -14.62 -8.28 8.31
CA ALA A 72 -13.26 -8.55 7.87
C ALA A 72 -12.34 -8.83 9.07
N THR A 73 -11.44 -9.81 8.89
CA THR A 73 -10.41 -10.17 9.86
C THR A 73 -9.18 -9.29 9.66
N ILE A 74 -8.57 -8.84 10.76
CA ILE A 74 -7.46 -7.87 10.71
C ILE A 74 -6.29 -8.42 11.53
N GLN A 75 -5.09 -8.36 10.97
CA GLN A 75 -3.82 -8.65 11.65
C GLN A 75 -2.85 -7.48 11.44
N VAL A 76 -2.29 -6.98 12.53
CA VAL A 76 -1.20 -5.99 12.52
C VAL A 76 0.13 -6.73 12.47
N VAL A 77 1.03 -6.25 11.62
CA VAL A 77 2.37 -6.81 11.39
C VAL A 77 3.39 -5.70 11.59
N ARG A 78 4.18 -5.81 12.65
CA ARG A 78 5.21 -4.82 13.01
C ARG A 78 6.47 -5.06 12.19
N ALA A 79 6.55 -4.47 11.00
CA ALA A 79 7.65 -4.69 10.08
C ALA A 79 7.90 -3.47 9.21
N LEU A 80 9.16 -3.02 9.17
CA LEU A 80 9.63 -2.07 8.17
C LEU A 80 9.94 -2.83 6.87
N VAL A 81 9.34 -2.39 5.76
CA VAL A 81 9.46 -3.03 4.45
C VAL A 81 10.45 -2.28 3.57
N GLY A 82 11.32 -3.03 2.89
CA GLY A 82 12.21 -2.52 1.86
C GLY A 82 12.61 -3.61 0.86
N ASN A 83 13.78 -3.46 0.24
CA ASN A 83 14.26 -4.35 -0.82
C ASN A 83 15.19 -5.49 -0.35
N ALA A 84 15.58 -5.49 0.92
CA ALA A 84 16.52 -6.48 1.47
C ALA A 84 16.35 -6.61 2.99
N THR A 85 16.74 -7.76 3.52
CA THR A 85 16.86 -7.98 4.97
C THR A 85 18.13 -7.31 5.49
N ARG A 86 17.99 -6.24 6.28
CA ARG A 86 19.11 -5.53 6.91
C ARG A 86 18.64 -4.65 8.05
N ARG A 87 19.58 -4.10 8.81
CA ARG A 87 19.30 -3.00 9.73
C ARG A 87 19.45 -1.67 8.98
N VAL A 88 18.56 -0.73 9.25
CA VAL A 88 18.58 0.60 8.63
C VAL A 88 18.39 1.67 9.68
N LYS A 89 18.98 2.85 9.45
CA LYS A 89 18.62 4.05 10.19
C LYS A 89 17.20 4.48 9.80
N PHE A 90 16.40 4.76 10.82
CA PHE A 90 15.02 5.18 10.71
C PHE A 90 14.84 6.46 11.52
N ARG A 91 14.20 7.44 10.90
CA ARG A 91 13.88 8.72 11.50
C ARG A 91 12.43 8.70 11.95
N SER A 92 12.16 8.99 13.22
CA SER A 92 10.81 9.05 13.80
C SER A 92 10.50 10.43 14.33
N SER A 93 9.31 10.97 14.04
CA SER A 93 8.86 12.24 14.60
C SER A 93 8.68 12.19 16.11
N VAL A 94 9.25 13.17 16.81
CA VAL A 94 9.07 13.40 18.24
C VAL A 94 7.79 14.20 18.45
N GLY A 95 6.93 13.73 19.37
CA GLY A 95 5.65 14.40 19.69
C GLY A 95 4.63 14.43 18.54
N GLY A 96 4.86 13.69 17.45
CA GLY A 96 3.90 13.52 16.35
C GLY A 96 3.67 14.74 15.47
N ARG A 97 4.52 15.77 15.54
CA ARG A 97 4.37 17.03 14.76
C ARG A 97 4.71 16.88 13.27
N SER A 98 5.37 15.79 12.90
CA SER A 98 5.82 15.52 11.53
C SER A 98 5.84 14.02 11.24
N SER A 99 4.78 13.31 11.64
CA SER A 99 4.70 11.84 11.48
C SER A 99 4.91 11.41 10.04
N GLU A 100 4.37 12.18 9.09
CA GLU A 100 4.56 12.05 7.65
C GLU A 100 6.02 12.22 7.24
N LEU A 101 6.91 12.79 8.06
CA LEU A 101 8.35 12.86 7.76
C LEU A 101 9.15 11.71 8.38
N SER A 102 8.47 10.77 9.05
CA SER A 102 9.11 9.56 9.58
C SER A 102 9.39 8.57 8.44
N GLY A 103 10.46 7.80 8.53
CA GLY A 103 10.80 6.86 7.46
C GLY A 103 12.25 6.40 7.50
N ILE A 104 12.61 5.57 6.52
CA ILE A 104 14.00 5.15 6.29
C ILE A 104 14.84 6.41 6.02
N PHE A 105 15.98 6.50 6.70
CA PHE A 105 16.93 7.59 6.57
C PHE A 105 18.27 7.04 6.06
N PRO A 106 18.87 7.59 5.00
CA PRO A 106 20.11 7.05 4.45
C PRO A 106 21.27 7.18 5.44
N ASP A 107 22.04 6.11 5.62
CA ASP A 107 23.20 6.10 6.53
C ASP A 107 24.27 7.12 6.15
N SER A 108 24.37 7.45 4.85
CA SER A 108 25.29 8.47 4.33
C SER A 108 24.88 9.90 4.64
N THR A 109 23.65 10.13 5.13
CA THR A 109 23.14 11.47 5.42
C THR A 109 23.33 11.75 6.92
N PRO A 110 23.96 12.89 7.30
CA PRO A 110 24.05 13.30 8.70
C PRO A 110 22.67 13.51 9.32
N GLU A 111 22.55 13.15 10.59
CA GLU A 111 21.33 13.41 11.37
C GLU A 111 21.16 14.91 11.56
N SER A 112 19.92 15.38 11.45
CA SER A 112 19.55 16.79 11.54
C SER A 112 18.17 16.93 12.21
N ASP A 113 17.82 18.15 12.65
CA ASP A 113 16.53 18.43 13.31
C ASP A 113 16.24 17.46 14.48
N THR A 114 17.25 17.21 15.34
CA THR A 114 17.17 16.23 16.44
C THR A 114 16.22 16.65 17.56
N ASP A 115 15.78 17.91 17.58
CA ASP A 115 14.68 18.41 18.39
C ASP A 115 13.30 17.94 17.88
N LYS A 116 13.20 17.61 16.59
CA LYS A 116 11.96 17.17 15.92
C LYS A 116 11.96 15.67 15.64
N PHE A 117 13.13 15.05 15.52
CA PHE A 117 13.25 13.66 15.13
C PHE A 117 14.21 12.86 16.02
N ALA A 118 13.77 11.66 16.38
CA ALA A 118 14.62 10.62 16.94
C ALA A 118 15.13 9.73 15.82
N TYR A 119 16.42 9.40 15.85
CA TYR A 119 17.06 8.49 14.90
C TYR A 119 17.36 7.17 15.61
N THR A 120 16.85 6.08 15.05
CA THR A 120 17.03 4.73 15.62
C THR A 120 17.40 3.75 14.53
N THR A 121 18.12 2.70 14.88
CA THR A 121 18.40 1.60 13.93
C THR A 121 17.38 0.49 14.15
N ILE A 122 16.55 0.19 13.16
CA ILE A 122 15.51 -0.85 13.24
C ILE A 122 15.69 -1.91 12.14
N PRO A 123 15.20 -3.15 12.34
CA PRO A 123 15.24 -4.17 11.29
C PRO A 123 14.29 -3.81 10.15
N MET A 124 14.75 -4.03 8.93
CA MET A 124 14.00 -3.95 7.68
C MET A 124 14.06 -5.32 6.98
N ASP A 125 12.98 -5.69 6.30
CA ASP A 125 12.92 -6.92 5.51
C ASP A 125 12.16 -6.72 4.19
N THR A 126 12.26 -7.69 3.29
CA THR A 126 11.48 -7.73 2.05
C THR A 126 10.01 -8.01 2.34
N LEU A 127 9.11 -7.46 1.53
CA LEU A 127 7.67 -7.70 1.70
C LEU A 127 7.35 -9.21 1.58
N ASP A 128 8.01 -9.91 0.66
CA ASP A 128 7.85 -11.35 0.48
C ASP A 128 8.17 -12.13 1.77
N ASN A 129 9.27 -11.79 2.44
CA ASN A 129 9.63 -12.43 3.71
C ASN A 129 8.64 -12.11 4.82
N VAL A 130 8.20 -10.85 4.91
CA VAL A 130 7.23 -10.41 5.91
C VAL A 130 5.90 -11.15 5.71
N LEU A 131 5.36 -11.17 4.50
CA LEU A 131 4.09 -11.84 4.21
C LEU A 131 4.19 -13.35 4.33
N ARG A 132 5.32 -13.96 3.92
CA ARG A 132 5.56 -15.40 4.14
C ARG A 132 5.48 -15.77 5.61
N ARG A 133 5.98 -14.93 6.53
CA ARG A 133 5.85 -15.17 7.98
C ARG A 133 4.45 -14.87 8.48
N ALA A 134 3.89 -13.72 8.10
CA ALA A 134 2.59 -13.26 8.59
C ALA A 134 1.44 -14.20 8.17
N THR A 135 1.54 -14.83 7.01
CA THR A 135 0.46 -15.66 6.43
C THR A 135 0.60 -17.16 6.72
N GLN A 136 1.66 -17.59 7.42
CA GLN A 136 1.95 -19.02 7.67
C GLN A 136 0.80 -19.79 8.35
N THR A 137 0.07 -19.12 9.24
CA THR A 137 -1.04 -19.70 10.00
C THR A 137 -2.39 -19.56 9.27
N LEU A 138 -2.45 -18.79 8.18
CA LEU A 138 -3.68 -18.57 7.42
C LEU A 138 -4.02 -19.79 6.54
N PRO A 139 -5.28 -19.94 6.09
CA PRO A 139 -5.65 -20.93 5.08
C PRO A 139 -4.79 -20.83 3.81
N PRO A 140 -4.48 -21.95 3.12
CA PRO A 140 -3.62 -21.95 1.94
C PRO A 140 -4.00 -20.95 0.84
N ALA A 141 -5.30 -20.68 0.65
CA ALA A 141 -5.80 -19.73 -0.34
C ALA A 141 -5.41 -18.26 -0.06
N LEU A 142 -5.02 -17.94 1.18
CA LEU A 142 -4.58 -16.60 1.61
C LEU A 142 -3.06 -16.49 1.77
N ARG A 143 -2.31 -17.56 1.46
CA ARG A 143 -0.84 -17.55 1.55
C ARG A 143 -0.24 -17.02 0.25
N VAL A 144 0.78 -16.17 0.37
CA VAL A 144 1.60 -15.77 -0.79
C VAL A 144 2.54 -16.95 -1.15
N PRO A 145 2.50 -17.47 -2.39
CA PRO A 145 3.36 -18.58 -2.79
C PRO A 145 4.86 -18.19 -2.72
N PRO A 146 5.76 -19.14 -2.38
CA PRO A 146 7.19 -18.85 -2.22
C PRO A 146 7.93 -18.64 -3.55
N VAL A 147 7.33 -18.98 -4.70
CA VAL A 147 7.96 -18.89 -6.03
C VAL A 147 7.02 -18.12 -6.96
N ALA A 148 7.57 -17.13 -7.66
CA ALA A 148 6.89 -16.45 -8.74
C ALA A 148 6.62 -17.45 -9.87
N GLY A 149 5.34 -17.78 -10.08
CA GLY A 149 4.86 -18.54 -11.23
C GLY A 149 3.70 -17.78 -11.85
N THR A 150 3.56 -17.86 -13.18
CA THR A 150 2.41 -17.30 -13.88
C THR A 150 1.14 -17.90 -13.28
N PRO A 151 0.19 -17.09 -12.76
CA PRO A 151 -1.03 -17.62 -12.18
C PRO A 151 -1.73 -18.49 -13.21
N ARG A 152 -1.83 -19.81 -12.96
CA ARG A 152 -2.57 -20.75 -13.84
C ARG A 152 -4.08 -20.48 -13.82
N ARG A 153 -4.55 -19.62 -12.90
CA ARG A 153 -5.92 -19.15 -12.74
C ARG A 153 -5.88 -17.66 -12.40
N ARG A 154 -6.86 -16.89 -12.89
CA ARG A 154 -7.07 -15.45 -12.59
C ARG A 154 -7.47 -15.16 -11.13
N THR A 155 -7.07 -16.01 -10.20
CA THR A 155 -7.35 -15.89 -8.77
C THR A 155 -6.07 -15.43 -8.09
N TYR A 156 -6.06 -14.18 -7.66
CA TYR A 156 -4.95 -13.57 -6.94
C TYR A 156 -5.23 -13.68 -5.43
N PRO A 157 -4.33 -14.27 -4.62
CA PRO A 157 -4.47 -14.29 -3.16
C PRO A 157 -4.56 -12.88 -2.55
N VAL A 158 -3.87 -11.91 -3.16
CA VAL A 158 -3.89 -10.50 -2.76
C VAL A 158 -4.75 -9.72 -3.74
N ASP A 159 -5.91 -9.26 -3.28
CA ASP A 159 -6.84 -8.44 -4.07
C ASP A 159 -6.30 -7.02 -4.24
N LEU A 160 -5.71 -6.48 -3.18
CA LEU A 160 -5.13 -5.14 -3.14
C LEU A 160 -3.85 -5.16 -2.30
N LEU A 161 -2.76 -4.69 -2.89
CA LEU A 161 -1.55 -4.27 -2.18
C LEU A 161 -1.52 -2.75 -2.17
N LYS A 162 -1.66 -2.13 -1.00
CA LYS A 162 -1.38 -0.71 -0.83
C LYS A 162 0.03 -0.55 -0.26
N VAL A 163 0.79 0.39 -0.82
CA VAL A 163 2.12 0.78 -0.33
C VAL A 163 2.11 2.29 -0.15
N ASP A 164 2.52 2.73 1.02
CA ASP A 164 2.76 4.14 1.35
C ASP A 164 3.90 4.11 2.36
N THR A 165 5.11 4.29 1.86
CA THR A 165 6.32 4.24 2.69
C THR A 165 7.06 5.55 2.63
N GLU A 166 6.30 6.65 2.52
CA GLU A 166 6.82 8.01 2.58
C GLU A 166 7.92 8.23 1.52
N GLY A 167 7.66 7.73 0.30
CA GLY A 167 8.55 7.81 -0.85
C GLY A 167 9.52 6.64 -1.03
N TRP A 168 9.53 5.65 -0.13
CA TRP A 168 10.31 4.41 -0.30
C TRP A 168 9.55 3.32 -1.07
N ASP A 169 8.43 3.67 -1.70
CA ASP A 169 7.43 2.75 -2.23
C ASP A 169 8.02 1.84 -3.31
N VAL A 170 8.77 2.43 -4.24
CA VAL A 170 9.46 1.68 -5.30
C VAL A 170 10.50 0.71 -4.72
N VAL A 171 11.17 1.08 -3.61
CA VAL A 171 12.12 0.21 -2.91
C VAL A 171 11.37 -0.96 -2.25
N ALA A 172 10.26 -0.69 -1.55
CA ALA A 172 9.42 -1.72 -0.95
C ALA A 172 8.87 -2.69 -2.01
N LEU A 173 8.36 -2.17 -3.13
CA LEU A 173 7.86 -2.97 -4.25
C LEU A 173 8.97 -3.82 -4.89
N SER A 174 10.20 -3.31 -4.99
CA SER A 174 11.33 -4.07 -5.55
C SER A 174 11.71 -5.30 -4.70
N GLY A 175 11.38 -5.28 -3.40
CA GLY A 175 11.52 -6.42 -2.50
C GLY A 175 10.30 -7.35 -2.47
N ALA A 176 9.36 -7.23 -3.41
CA ALA A 176 8.08 -7.92 -3.36
C ALA A 176 7.75 -8.82 -4.58
N PRO A 177 8.70 -9.48 -5.27
CA PRO A 177 8.40 -10.17 -6.53
C PRO A 177 7.32 -11.27 -6.41
N ALA A 178 7.35 -12.09 -5.35
CA ALA A 178 6.34 -13.13 -5.16
C ALA A 178 4.97 -12.53 -4.80
N THR A 179 4.98 -11.47 -3.97
CA THR A 179 3.77 -10.73 -3.61
C THR A 179 3.15 -10.07 -4.83
N LEU A 180 3.93 -9.37 -5.65
CA LEU A 180 3.48 -8.74 -6.89
C LEU A 180 2.87 -9.77 -7.83
N ALA A 181 3.52 -10.92 -8.01
CA ALA A 181 3.00 -12.03 -8.81
C ALA A 181 1.65 -12.58 -8.29
N ALA A 182 1.41 -12.52 -6.97
CA ALA A 182 0.18 -12.93 -6.32
C ALA A 182 -0.87 -11.82 -6.15
N THR A 183 -0.58 -10.61 -6.65
CA THR A 183 -1.42 -9.41 -6.46
C THR A 183 -2.21 -9.05 -7.70
N ARG A 184 -3.48 -8.68 -7.49
CA ARG A 184 -4.42 -8.23 -8.51
C ARG A 184 -4.32 -6.74 -8.82
N MET A 185 -4.23 -5.89 -7.79
CA MET A 185 -4.13 -4.43 -7.91
C MET A 185 -3.11 -3.89 -6.91
N VAL A 186 -2.35 -2.89 -7.32
CA VAL A 186 -1.39 -2.19 -6.45
C VAL A 186 -1.81 -0.72 -6.35
N LEU A 187 -2.03 -0.21 -5.15
CA LEU A 187 -2.13 1.22 -4.87
C LEU A 187 -0.80 1.64 -4.25
N TRP A 188 -0.13 2.65 -4.79
CA TRP A 188 1.14 3.09 -4.23
C TRP A 188 1.27 4.60 -4.26
N GLU A 189 2.08 5.15 -3.36
CA GLU A 189 2.24 6.58 -3.24
C GLU A 189 3.39 7.09 -4.12
N CYS A 190 3.08 8.01 -5.04
CA CYS A 190 4.09 8.93 -5.54
C CYS A 190 4.28 10.02 -4.50
N HIS A 191 5.51 10.15 -4.02
CA HIS A 191 5.87 11.10 -2.99
C HIS A 191 7.12 11.88 -3.39
N ILE A 192 7.16 13.17 -3.07
CA ILE A 192 8.27 14.08 -3.45
C ILE A 192 9.62 13.60 -2.91
N LYS A 193 9.60 12.91 -1.77
CA LYS A 193 10.77 12.28 -1.15
C LYS A 193 11.43 11.23 -2.03
N MET A 194 10.76 10.67 -3.04
CA MET A 194 11.41 9.77 -4.00
C MET A 194 12.64 10.42 -4.64
N ALA A 195 12.62 11.75 -4.89
CA ALA A 195 13.68 12.46 -5.61
C ALA A 195 14.59 13.36 -4.74
N VAL A 196 14.27 13.58 -3.46
CA VAL A 196 15.11 14.43 -2.60
C VAL A 196 16.42 13.74 -2.23
N ALA A 197 17.44 14.52 -1.86
CA ALA A 197 18.78 14.00 -1.55
C ALA A 197 18.80 12.96 -0.42
N SER A 198 17.89 13.07 0.55
CA SER A 198 17.71 12.13 1.66
C SER A 198 16.75 10.97 1.33
N GLY A 199 16.24 10.91 0.11
CA GLY A 199 15.33 9.87 -0.37
C GLY A 199 16.01 8.74 -1.14
N PRO A 200 15.25 7.76 -1.62
CA PRO A 200 15.79 6.60 -2.34
C PRO A 200 16.25 6.92 -3.77
N ARG A 201 15.99 8.14 -4.29
CA ARG A 201 16.27 8.56 -5.67
C ARG A 201 15.61 7.64 -6.71
N THR A 202 14.37 7.27 -6.43
CA THR A 202 13.54 6.44 -7.32
C THR A 202 12.66 7.29 -8.24
N THR A 203 12.13 6.68 -9.30
CA THR A 203 11.34 7.38 -10.31
C THR A 203 10.04 6.64 -10.66
N HIS A 204 9.09 7.35 -11.28
CA HIS A 204 7.89 6.75 -11.88
C HIS A 204 8.27 5.76 -12.98
N ALA A 205 9.30 6.05 -13.78
CA ALA A 205 9.78 5.12 -14.81
C ALA A 205 10.20 3.78 -14.19
N GLN A 206 10.95 3.83 -13.09
CA GLN A 206 11.39 2.63 -12.38
C GLN A 206 10.21 1.87 -11.77
N ALA A 207 9.26 2.57 -11.16
CA ALA A 207 8.06 1.96 -10.61
C ALA A 207 7.23 1.28 -11.71
N ALA A 208 6.99 1.98 -12.83
CA ALA A 208 6.23 1.47 -13.96
C ALA A 208 6.92 0.26 -14.61
N ALA A 209 8.24 0.31 -14.81
CA ALA A 209 9.00 -0.82 -15.37
C ALA A 209 8.99 -2.04 -14.44
N LEU A 210 9.12 -1.82 -13.13
CA LEU A 210 9.02 -2.88 -12.13
C LEU A 210 7.64 -3.55 -12.18
N LEU A 211 6.56 -2.77 -12.17
CA LEU A 211 5.19 -3.26 -12.20
C LEU A 211 4.85 -3.91 -13.55
N ASP A 212 5.36 -3.37 -14.65
CA ASP A 212 5.24 -3.93 -16.01
C ASP A 212 5.80 -5.35 -16.11
N ALA A 213 6.94 -5.62 -15.45
CA ALA A 213 7.52 -6.96 -15.38
C ALA A 213 6.59 -8.01 -14.75
N PHE A 214 5.60 -7.57 -13.97
CA PHE A 214 4.53 -8.41 -13.41
C PHE A 214 3.19 -8.25 -14.15
N GLY A 215 3.18 -7.67 -15.35
CA GLY A 215 1.98 -7.58 -16.19
C GLY A 215 0.95 -6.53 -15.73
N PHE A 216 1.38 -5.53 -14.95
CA PHE A 216 0.54 -4.39 -14.59
C PHE A 216 0.68 -3.25 -15.60
N GLU A 217 -0.37 -2.45 -15.72
CA GLU A 217 -0.33 -1.09 -16.29
C GLU A 217 -0.39 -0.09 -15.15
N SER A 218 0.28 1.06 -15.28
CA SER A 218 0.39 2.05 -14.21
C SER A 218 -0.34 3.35 -14.55
N TYR A 219 -1.10 3.84 -13.58
CA TYR A 219 -1.95 5.01 -13.70
C TYR A 219 -1.71 5.97 -12.54
N LYS A 220 -1.63 7.26 -12.82
CA LYS A 220 -1.64 8.31 -11.82
C LYS A 220 -3.08 8.68 -11.52
N LEU A 221 -3.45 8.74 -10.24
CA LEU A 221 -4.80 9.09 -9.79
C LEU A 221 -4.89 10.61 -9.63
N GLY A 222 -5.62 11.26 -10.53
CA GLY A 222 -6.07 12.63 -10.35
C GLY A 222 -7.38 12.69 -9.59
N ARG A 223 -7.76 13.89 -9.13
CA ARG A 223 -9.11 14.18 -8.62
C ARG A 223 -10.18 13.76 -9.62
N ASP A 224 -9.86 14.06 -10.87
CA ASP A 224 -10.75 13.95 -12.00
C ASP A 224 -10.21 12.91 -12.99
N ALA A 225 -9.01 12.98 -13.53
CA ALA A 225 -8.60 11.99 -14.55
C ALA A 225 -7.72 10.85 -14.01
N LEU A 226 -7.65 9.75 -14.77
CA LEU A 226 -6.51 8.83 -14.74
C LEU A 226 -5.53 9.13 -15.86
N LEU A 227 -4.23 9.11 -15.53
CA LEU A 227 -3.15 9.23 -16.50
C LEU A 227 -2.35 7.94 -16.54
N ARG A 228 -2.42 7.19 -17.64
CA ARG A 228 -1.52 6.04 -17.86
C ARG A 228 -0.08 6.53 -18.08
N PHE A 229 0.91 5.85 -17.49
CA PHE A 229 2.32 6.25 -17.62
C PHE A 229 3.33 5.09 -17.74
N ASP A 230 2.91 3.87 -18.09
CA ASP A 230 3.81 2.75 -18.42
C ASP A 230 4.14 2.65 -19.91
N GLY A 231 5.32 2.10 -20.25
CA GLY A 231 5.75 1.85 -21.63
C GLY A 231 5.76 3.12 -22.48
N ASP A 232 5.16 3.06 -23.68
CA ASP A 232 5.07 4.18 -24.61
C ASP A 232 4.24 5.36 -24.10
N TRP A 233 3.47 5.17 -23.01
CA TRP A 233 2.68 6.23 -22.38
C TRP A 233 3.49 7.05 -21.36
N TYR A 234 4.72 6.62 -21.06
CA TYR A 234 5.57 7.32 -20.12
C TYR A 234 6.06 8.65 -20.70
N ASP A 235 5.98 9.71 -19.88
CA ASP A 235 6.61 11.00 -20.15
C ASP A 235 7.66 11.30 -19.08
N ARG A 236 8.89 11.59 -19.52
CA ARG A 236 10.03 11.92 -18.63
C ARG A 236 9.76 13.07 -17.67
N ARG A 237 8.82 13.95 -18.00
CA ARG A 237 8.44 15.09 -17.17
C ARG A 237 7.76 14.61 -15.88
N LEU A 238 7.19 13.40 -15.83
CA LEU A 238 6.65 12.85 -14.58
C LEU A 238 7.72 12.70 -13.48
N ASP A 239 8.99 12.58 -13.86
CA ASP A 239 10.11 12.39 -12.95
C ASP A 239 10.87 13.69 -12.62
N VAL A 240 10.23 14.85 -12.82
CA VAL A 240 10.75 16.12 -12.32
C VAL A 240 9.91 16.65 -11.16
N GLY A 241 10.57 17.33 -10.21
CA GLY A 241 10.03 17.71 -8.90
C GLY A 241 8.57 18.21 -8.88
N PRO A 242 8.14 19.13 -9.77
CA PRO A 242 6.75 19.60 -9.84
C PRO A 242 5.69 18.52 -10.02
N TYR A 243 6.06 17.38 -10.61
CA TYR A 243 5.15 16.27 -10.89
C TYR A 243 5.31 15.10 -9.92
N MET A 244 6.39 15.09 -9.12
CA MET A 244 6.62 14.09 -8.09
C MET A 244 5.92 14.43 -6.77
N GLY A 245 4.84 15.22 -6.80
CA GLY A 245 4.08 15.64 -5.62
C GLY A 245 3.42 14.49 -4.87
N TRP A 246 2.59 14.81 -3.88
CA TRP A 246 1.87 13.84 -3.06
C TRP A 246 0.64 13.31 -3.81
N HIS A 247 0.79 12.18 -4.52
CA HIS A 247 -0.27 11.62 -5.35
C HIS A 247 -0.29 10.10 -5.29
N ASN A 248 -1.49 9.51 -5.30
CA ASN A 248 -1.62 8.07 -5.41
C ASN A 248 -1.50 7.61 -6.86
N CYS A 249 -0.90 6.44 -7.04
CA CYS A 249 -0.80 5.72 -8.29
C CYS A 249 -1.49 4.36 -8.16
N LEU A 250 -2.13 3.91 -9.22
CA LEU A 250 -2.79 2.63 -9.30
C LEU A 250 -2.14 1.78 -10.39
N ALA A 251 -1.78 0.55 -10.04
CA ALA A 251 -1.36 -0.47 -10.98
C ALA A 251 -2.43 -1.55 -11.10
N VAL A 252 -2.86 -1.85 -12.32
CA VAL A 252 -3.91 -2.85 -12.61
C VAL A 252 -3.35 -3.90 -13.56
N ARG A 253 -3.61 -5.19 -13.30
CA ARG A 253 -3.22 -6.27 -14.21
C ARG A 253 -3.85 -6.09 -15.59
N ARG A 254 -3.06 -6.34 -16.65
CA ARG A 254 -3.55 -6.25 -18.05
C ARG A 254 -4.68 -7.22 -18.36
N ASP A 255 -4.66 -8.39 -17.72
CA ASP A 255 -5.63 -9.47 -17.90
C ASP A 255 -6.81 -9.40 -16.91
N GLU A 256 -6.89 -8.34 -16.09
CA GLU A 256 -7.99 -8.13 -15.13
C GLU A 256 -9.33 -7.97 -15.87
N PRO A 257 -10.32 -8.86 -15.68
CA PRO A 257 -11.58 -8.81 -16.41
C PRO A 257 -12.38 -7.53 -16.16
N LEU A 258 -12.25 -6.94 -14.97
CA LEU A 258 -12.92 -5.69 -14.64
C LEU A 258 -12.12 -4.46 -15.05
N ARG A 259 -10.92 -4.61 -15.62
CA ARG A 259 -10.03 -3.50 -16.02
C ARG A 259 -10.79 -2.43 -16.80
N ARG A 260 -11.49 -2.81 -17.87
CA ARG A 260 -12.24 -1.85 -18.70
C ARG A 260 -13.32 -1.12 -17.89
N ARG A 261 -14.00 -1.82 -16.99
CA ARG A 261 -15.06 -1.23 -16.15
C ARG A 261 -14.50 -0.30 -15.08
N LEU A 262 -13.43 -0.73 -14.41
CA LEU A 262 -12.71 0.05 -13.41
C LEU A 262 -12.16 1.33 -14.04
N LEU A 263 -11.45 1.20 -15.15
CA LEU A 263 -10.96 2.35 -15.91
C LEU A 263 -12.10 3.20 -16.47
N SER A 264 -13.22 2.64 -16.91
CA SER A 264 -14.35 3.45 -17.40
C SER A 264 -15.08 4.25 -16.31
N LYS A 265 -15.14 3.73 -15.08
CA LYS A 265 -15.72 4.46 -13.94
C LYS A 265 -14.79 5.58 -13.49
N LEU A 266 -13.49 5.34 -13.55
CA LEU A 266 -12.45 6.34 -13.25
C LEU A 266 -12.25 7.34 -14.42
N ASN A 267 -12.58 6.94 -15.66
CA ASN A 267 -12.64 7.79 -16.86
C ASN A 267 -14.03 8.38 -17.11
N GLY A 268 -15.01 8.17 -16.23
CA GLY A 268 -16.29 8.91 -16.22
C GLY A 268 -16.10 10.41 -15.93
N ILE A 269 -14.83 10.78 -15.78
CA ILE A 269 -14.34 12.11 -15.58
C ILE A 269 -13.68 12.54 -16.89
N GLN A 270 -14.16 13.66 -17.44
CA GLN A 270 -13.96 14.01 -18.84
C GLN A 270 -12.48 14.14 -19.19
N ALA A 271 -12.03 13.25 -20.08
CA ALA A 271 -10.73 13.17 -20.75
C ALA A 271 -9.57 12.56 -19.93
N CYS A 272 -8.89 11.57 -20.53
CA CYS A 272 -7.45 11.40 -20.35
C CYS A 272 -6.79 12.69 -20.84
N ALA A 273 -6.69 13.69 -19.96
CA ALA A 273 -5.97 14.91 -20.26
C ALA A 273 -4.49 14.57 -20.48
N ALA A 274 -3.84 15.31 -21.37
CA ALA A 274 -2.39 15.34 -21.47
C ALA A 274 -1.75 15.39 -20.06
N PRO A 275 -0.55 14.82 -19.87
CA PRO A 275 0.02 14.62 -18.54
C PRO A 275 -0.10 15.88 -17.68
N TRP A 276 -0.76 15.71 -16.54
CA TRP A 276 -1.09 16.80 -15.64
C TRP A 276 0.15 17.64 -15.32
N GLY A 277 0.03 18.94 -15.61
CA GLY A 277 0.98 20.02 -15.40
C GLY A 277 1.98 20.26 -16.55
N LEU A 278 1.88 19.53 -17.66
CA LEU A 278 2.42 20.03 -18.92
C LEU A 278 1.46 21.11 -19.38
N THR A 279 1.86 22.37 -19.25
CA THR A 279 1.23 23.38 -20.10
C THR A 279 1.34 22.86 -21.53
N ALA A 280 0.21 22.79 -22.23
CA ALA A 280 0.24 22.65 -23.68
C ALA A 280 1.14 23.78 -24.18
N SER A 281 2.36 23.44 -24.60
CA SER A 281 3.22 24.39 -25.26
C SER A 281 2.50 24.80 -26.55
N VAL A 282 2.29 26.09 -26.69
CA VAL A 282 1.96 26.75 -27.96
C VAL A 282 3.05 26.43 -28.97
#